data_AF-A0AA38KVV9-F1
#
_entry.id   AF-A0AA38KVV9-F1
#
_cell.length_a   1.000
_cell.length_b   1.000
_cell.length_c   1.000
_cell.angle_alpha   90.00
_cell.angle_beta   90.00
_cell.angle_gamma   90.00
#
_symmetry.space_group_name_H-M   'P 1'
#
loop_
_entity.id
_entity.type
_entity.pdbx_description
1 polymer ?
#
loop_
_entity_poly.entity_id
_entity_poly.type
_entity_poly.pdbx_seq_one_letter_code
_entity_poly.pdbx_strand_id
1 'polypeptide(L)'
;VLGLEGANSTEFDEQTPHPCVIFMPEGSRIHKGGTMRLGSRKTIFQTRDCITAKLYGNVHSVVERHRHRYEVNPEMVENLENAGLRFVGKDESGKRME
;
A
#
# COMPACT_ATOMS: atom_id res chain seq x y z
N VAL A 1 19.12 3.89 3.18
CA VAL A 1 19.14 2.42 3.00
C VAL A 1 19.25 2.06 1.53
N LEU A 2 18.28 2.40 0.68
CA LEU A 2 18.32 2.09 -0.76
C LEU A 2 19.14 3.06 -1.63
N GLY A 3 19.49 4.25 -1.13
CA GLY A 3 20.35 5.19 -1.88
C GLY A 3 19.71 5.84 -3.11
N LEU A 4 18.37 5.83 -3.21
CA LEU A 4 17.63 6.39 -4.34
C LEU A 4 17.49 7.91 -4.21
N GLU A 5 18.45 8.65 -4.76
CA GLU A 5 18.43 10.11 -4.77
C GLU A 5 17.31 10.63 -5.69
N GLY A 6 16.56 11.64 -5.22
CA GLY A 6 15.39 12.16 -5.94
C GLY A 6 14.14 11.29 -5.86
N ALA A 7 14.14 10.23 -5.05
CA ALA A 7 12.95 9.42 -4.79
C ALA A 7 11.80 10.24 -4.19
N ASN A 8 10.63 10.14 -4.81
CA ASN A 8 9.46 10.91 -4.41
C ASN A 8 8.14 10.17 -4.69
N SER A 9 7.04 10.76 -4.23
CA SER A 9 5.69 10.41 -4.66
C SER A 9 5.37 11.15 -5.96
N THR A 10 4.63 10.50 -6.85
CA THR A 10 4.07 11.17 -8.03
C THR A 10 2.95 12.16 -7.67
N GLU A 11 2.57 12.26 -6.39
CA GLU A 11 1.71 13.34 -5.88
C GLU A 11 2.44 14.69 -5.87
N PHE A 12 3.75 14.68 -5.54
CA PHE A 12 4.54 15.90 -5.36
C PHE A 12 5.45 16.20 -6.54
N ASP A 13 5.97 15.14 -7.17
CA ASP A 13 6.84 15.24 -8.33
C ASP A 13 6.49 14.12 -9.32
N GLU A 14 5.70 14.44 -10.33
CA GLU A 14 5.32 13.50 -11.40
C GLU A 14 6.53 13.03 -12.24
N GLN A 15 7.66 13.75 -12.20
CA GLN A 15 8.86 13.46 -12.99
C GLN A 15 10.00 12.84 -12.16
N THR A 16 9.73 12.44 -10.91
CA THR A 16 10.73 11.79 -10.06
C THR A 16 11.35 10.59 -10.78
N PRO A 17 12.68 10.42 -10.74
CA PRO A 17 13.34 9.25 -11.33
C PRO A 17 13.01 7.95 -10.59
N HIS A 18 12.51 8.03 -9.35
CA HIS A 18 12.19 6.89 -8.51
C HIS A 18 10.80 7.06 -7.86
N PRO A 19 9.71 6.77 -8.60
CA PRO A 19 8.35 6.93 -8.11
C PRO A 19 8.03 5.87 -7.05
N CYS A 20 8.23 6.23 -5.78
CA CYS A 20 8.05 5.33 -4.64
C CYS A 20 6.57 5.13 -4.26
N VAL A 21 5.77 6.17 -4.51
CA VAL A 21 4.34 6.20 -4.24
C VAL A 21 3.64 6.73 -5.49
N ILE A 22 2.64 6.00 -5.98
CA ILE A 22 1.97 6.27 -7.27
C ILE A 22 0.47 6.38 -7.10
N PHE A 23 -0.18 7.11 -8.02
CA PHE A 23 -1.63 7.16 -8.09
C PHE A 23 -2.18 5.83 -8.62
N MET A 24 -2.87 5.06 -7.76
CA MET A 24 -3.42 3.75 -8.12
C MET A 24 -4.92 3.67 -7.79
N PRO A 25 -5.78 4.30 -8.60
CA PRO A 25 -7.21 4.42 -8.32
C PRO A 25 -7.93 3.08 -8.37
N GLU A 26 -9.06 2.99 -7.68
CA GLU A 26 -9.97 1.88 -7.89
C GLU A 26 -10.84 2.13 -9.12
N GLY A 27 -10.82 1.18 -10.05
CA GLY A 27 -11.80 1.12 -11.12
C GLY A 27 -13.16 0.73 -10.55
N SER A 28 -14.18 1.55 -10.79
CA SER A 28 -15.56 1.21 -10.49
C SER A 28 -16.34 1.03 -11.79
N ARG A 29 -17.16 -0.01 -11.87
CA ARG A 29 -18.12 -0.18 -12.99
C ARG A 29 -19.26 0.84 -12.94
N ILE A 30 -19.47 1.47 -11.77
CA ILE A 30 -20.58 2.39 -11.50
C ILE A 30 -20.08 3.85 -11.53
N HIS A 31 -18.91 4.11 -10.96
CA HIS A 31 -18.30 5.43 -10.94
C HIS A 31 -17.22 5.53 -12.02
N LYS A 32 -17.46 6.37 -13.04
CA LYS A 32 -16.50 6.63 -14.11
C LYS A 32 -15.37 7.54 -13.62
N GLY A 33 -14.12 7.24 -14.00
CA GLY A 33 -12.92 7.99 -13.61
C GLY A 33 -12.07 7.31 -12.54
N GLY A 34 -10.89 7.88 -12.23
CA GLY A 34 -10.00 7.39 -11.17
C GLY A 34 -10.56 7.71 -9.79
N THR A 35 -11.29 6.77 -9.19
CA THR A 35 -11.93 6.99 -7.89
C THR A 35 -10.98 6.77 -6.72
N MET A 36 -11.21 7.52 -5.64
CA MET A 36 -10.49 7.37 -4.37
C MET A 36 -10.74 5.98 -3.78
N ARG A 37 -9.72 5.37 -3.17
CA ARG A 37 -9.92 4.21 -2.31
C ARG A 37 -10.60 4.69 -1.03
N LEU A 38 -11.90 4.45 -0.98
CA LEU A 38 -12.80 4.97 0.04
C LEU A 38 -13.62 3.85 0.67
N GLY A 39 -13.86 3.97 1.99
CA GLY A 39 -14.78 3.12 2.74
C GLY A 39 -14.10 1.94 3.42
N SER A 40 -14.92 1.02 3.94
CA SER A 40 -14.42 -0.17 4.64
C SER A 40 -13.77 -1.13 3.67
N ARG A 41 -12.50 -1.48 3.93
CA ARG A 41 -11.70 -2.42 3.16
C ARG A 41 -11.09 -3.46 4.08
N LYS A 42 -10.97 -4.67 3.56
CA LYS A 42 -10.35 -5.78 4.27
C LYS A 42 -8.84 -5.74 4.05
N THR A 43 -8.10 -5.78 5.14
CA THR A 43 -6.63 -5.91 5.14
C THR A 43 -6.27 -7.26 5.74
N ILE A 44 -5.49 -8.04 4.99
CA ILE A 44 -5.08 -9.40 5.33
C ILE A 44 -3.66 -9.35 5.88
N PHE A 45 -3.47 -9.85 7.10
CA PHE A 45 -2.13 -9.96 7.67
C PHE A 45 -1.32 -11.04 6.94
N GLN A 46 -0.12 -10.67 6.48
CA GLN A 46 0.81 -11.58 5.81
C GLN A 46 1.61 -12.43 6.80
N THR A 47 1.70 -11.98 8.05
CA THR A 47 2.36 -12.69 9.13
C THR A 47 1.71 -12.36 10.46
N ARG A 48 1.70 -13.33 11.38
CA ARG A 48 1.30 -13.11 12.78
C ARG A 48 2.44 -12.59 13.63
N ASP A 49 3.67 -12.67 13.13
CA ASP A 49 4.83 -12.12 13.81
C ASP A 49 5.02 -10.64 13.48
N CYS A 50 4.02 -9.84 13.85
CA CYS A 50 4.08 -8.39 13.85
C CYS A 50 3.29 -7.84 15.05
N ILE A 51 3.66 -6.64 15.50
CA ILE A 51 3.03 -6.03 16.68
C ILE A 51 1.53 -5.77 16.42
N THR A 52 1.19 -5.28 15.23
CA THR A 52 -0.18 -4.95 14.84
C THR A 52 -1.11 -6.17 14.91
N ALA A 53 -0.71 -7.32 14.34
CA ALA A 53 -1.52 -8.53 14.41
C ALA A 53 -1.76 -8.97 15.87
N LYS A 54 -0.75 -8.87 16.74
CA LYS A 54 -0.87 -9.18 18.17
C LYS A 54 -1.85 -8.24 18.88
N LEU A 55 -1.82 -6.94 18.58
CA LEU A 55 -2.75 -5.95 19.12
C LEU A 55 -4.20 -6.21 18.69
N TYR A 56 -4.41 -6.71 17.47
CA TYR A 56 -5.73 -7.14 16.98
C TYR A 56 -6.11 -8.56 17.43
N GLY A 57 -5.41 -9.16 18.39
CA GLY A 57 -5.75 -10.49 18.92
C GLY A 57 -5.39 -11.65 18.00
N ASN A 58 -4.38 -11.48 17.14
CA ASN A 58 -3.89 -12.47 16.17
C ASN A 58 -4.96 -12.96 15.17
N VAL A 59 -5.93 -12.11 14.84
CA VAL A 59 -6.89 -12.36 13.76
C VAL A 59 -6.18 -12.44 12.40
N HIS A 60 -6.80 -13.10 11.43
CA HIS A 60 -6.25 -13.24 10.08
C HIS A 60 -6.37 -11.97 9.23
N SER A 61 -7.38 -11.15 9.51
CA SER A 61 -7.66 -9.93 8.76
C SER A 61 -8.47 -8.96 9.61
N VAL A 62 -8.37 -7.68 9.29
CA VAL A 62 -9.19 -6.60 9.86
C VAL A 62 -9.97 -5.89 8.76
N VAL A 63 -11.00 -5.17 9.13
CA VAL A 63 -11.79 -4.34 8.21
C VAL A 63 -11.78 -2.92 8.72
N GLU A 64 -11.07 -2.05 8.02
CA GLU A 64 -10.86 -0.65 8.42
C GLU A 64 -11.28 0.32 7.31
N ARG A 65 -11.45 1.60 7.66
CA ARG A 65 -11.89 2.62 6.70
C ARG A 65 -10.70 3.31 6.03
N HIS A 66 -10.64 3.24 4.71
CA HIS A 66 -9.63 3.92 3.90
C HIS A 66 -10.22 5.19 3.29
N ARG A 67 -9.37 6.20 3.09
CA ARG A 67 -9.69 7.44 2.38
C ARG A 67 -8.41 8.03 1.78
N HIS A 68 -7.88 7.39 0.74
CA HIS A 68 -6.65 7.82 0.08
C HIS A 68 -6.67 7.47 -1.42
N ARG A 69 -5.68 7.96 -2.17
CA ARG A 69 -5.59 7.85 -3.64
C ARG A 69 -4.28 7.26 -4.14
N TYR A 70 -3.27 7.28 -3.29
CA TYR A 70 -1.89 6.92 -3.63
C TYR A 70 -1.49 5.70 -2.83
N GLU A 71 -0.69 4.85 -3.46
CA GLU A 71 -0.25 3.56 -2.93
C GLU A 71 1.25 3.45 -3.13
N VAL A 72 1.92 2.60 -2.35
CA VAL A 72 3.29 2.20 -2.64
C VAL A 72 3.35 1.62 -4.05
N ASN A 73 4.32 2.05 -4.86
CA ASN A 73 4.53 1.48 -6.19
C ASN A 73 4.85 -0.02 -6.06
N PRO A 74 4.07 -0.93 -6.66
CA PRO A 74 4.33 -2.37 -6.60
C PRO A 74 5.75 -2.77 -7.04
N GLU A 75 6.35 -2.02 -7.97
CA GLU A 75 7.73 -2.27 -8.45
C GLU A 75 8.79 -1.99 -7.37
N MET A 76 8.45 -1.22 -6.34
CA MET A 76 9.35 -0.87 -5.24
C MET A 76 9.30 -1.85 -4.07
N VAL A 77 8.27 -2.71 -4.03
CA VAL A 77 8.01 -3.59 -2.88
C VAL A 77 9.18 -4.53 -2.62
N GLU A 78 9.67 -5.21 -3.66
CA GLU A 78 10.79 -6.15 -3.52
C GLU A 78 12.07 -5.45 -3.04
N ASN A 79 12.38 -4.27 -3.58
CA ASN A 79 13.53 -3.48 -3.15
C ASN A 79 13.44 -3.08 -1.67
N LEU A 80 12.26 -2.64 -1.23
CA LEU A 80 12.03 -2.27 0.17
C LEU A 80 12.13 -3.49 1.10
N GLU A 81 11.58 -4.64 0.68
CA GLU A 81 11.67 -5.88 1.45
C GLU A 81 13.10 -6.40 1.58
N ASN A 82 13.87 -6.38 0.48
CA ASN A 82 15.28 -6.75 0.49
C ASN A 82 16.15 -5.81 1.34
N ALA A 83 15.73 -4.55 1.49
CA ALA A 83 16.35 -3.58 2.39
C ALA A 83 15.95 -3.74 3.87
N GLY A 84 15.08 -4.71 4.19
CA GLY A 84 14.69 -5.07 5.56
C GLY A 84 13.35 -4.48 6.03
N LEU A 85 12.63 -3.73 5.18
CA LEU A 85 11.24 -3.35 5.49
C LEU A 85 10.36 -4.60 5.35
N ARG A 86 9.32 -4.75 6.18
CA ARG A 86 8.36 -5.85 6.02
C ARG A 86 6.95 -5.30 5.88
N PHE A 87 6.30 -5.58 4.75
CA PHE A 87 4.89 -5.30 4.58
C PHE A 87 4.07 -6.40 5.24
N VAL A 88 3.37 -6.06 6.32
CA VAL A 88 2.66 -7.04 7.15
C VAL A 88 1.16 -7.10 6.86
N GLY A 89 0.62 -6.13 6.12
CA GLY A 89 -0.75 -6.09 5.63
C GLY A 89 -0.79 -5.96 4.11
N LYS A 90 -1.74 -6.66 3.48
CA LYS A 90 -2.08 -6.48 2.06
C LYS A 90 -3.59 -6.44 1.88
N ASP A 91 -4.03 -5.79 0.81
CA ASP A 91 -5.43 -5.86 0.40
C ASP A 91 -5.78 -7.25 -0.18
N GLU A 92 -7.07 -7.45 -0.51
CA GLU A 92 -7.57 -8.72 -1.06
C GLU A 92 -6.96 -9.06 -2.44
N SER A 93 -6.49 -8.05 -3.19
CA SER A 93 -5.82 -8.29 -4.47
C SER A 93 -4.34 -8.66 -4.32
N GLY A 94 -3.76 -8.42 -3.14
CA GLY A 94 -2.33 -8.60 -2.87
C GLY A 94 -1.44 -7.55 -3.53
N LYS A 95 -2.01 -6.55 -4.20
CA LYS A 95 -1.26 -5.52 -4.94
C LYS A 95 -0.96 -4.29 -4.09
N ARG A 96 -1.79 -4.01 -3.09
CA ARG A 96 -1.62 -2.86 -2.19
C ARG A 96 -1.04 -3.32 -0.87
N MET A 97 0.00 -2.62 -0.44
CA MET A 97 0.59 -2.83 0.88
C MET A 97 -0.06 -1.86 1.86
N GLU A 98 -0.56 -2.36 2.99
CA GLU A 98 -1.37 -1.61 3.97
C GLU A 98 -0.81 -1.80 5.39
#